data_AF-A0AAD6P1V2-F1
#
_entry.id   AF-A0AAD6P1V2-F1
#
_cell.length_a   1.000
_cell.length_b   1.000
_cell.length_c   1.000
_cell.angle_alpha   90.00
_cell.angle_beta   90.00
_cell.angle_gamma   90.00
#
_symmetry.space_group_name_H-M   'P 1'
#
loop_
_entity.id
_entity.type
_entity.pdbx_description
1 polymer ?
#
loop_
_entity_poly.entity_id
_entity_poly.type
_entity_poly.pdbx_seq_one_letter_code
_entity_poly.pdbx_strand_id
1 'polypeptide(L)'
;MASKLISSSPNSLLLQNPNLQHRNHDLLLKPTTKMASFPNLTNKVKAFSIKCSATAATPLSQSQDLEERVFNFAAGPATLPEKVLKKAQSELYNWHGSGMSVMEMSHRGKEFLSIIQKAEGDLRALLNISEDYAVLFLQGGATTQFAAIPLNIVKPEDSVDYVVTGSWGDKAFKEAQKYSKPKVIWSGKSEKYTKIPSFDSLEQTPDSKYLHICANETIHGVEFKDYPDPKKWDLGS
;
A
#
# COMPACT_ATOMS: atom_id res chain seq x y z
N MET A 1 -21.02 34.50 -37.17
CA MET A 1 -20.18 35.51 -36.49
C MET A 1 -19.42 34.81 -35.37
N ALA A 2 -18.08 34.86 -35.43
CA ALA A 2 -17.07 34.79 -34.34
C ALA A 2 -17.23 33.75 -33.19
N SER A 3 -16.22 33.04 -32.69
CA SER A 3 -14.80 32.85 -33.02
C SER A 3 -14.21 31.83 -32.02
N LYS A 4 -13.31 30.94 -32.48
CA LYS A 4 -12.09 30.36 -31.84
C LYS A 4 -12.19 29.72 -30.43
N LEU A 5 -11.57 28.56 -30.14
CA LEU A 5 -10.14 28.28 -30.26
C LEU A 5 -9.83 26.77 -30.34
N ILE A 6 -8.88 26.45 -31.22
CA ILE A 6 -8.13 25.19 -31.36
C ILE A 6 -6.83 25.36 -30.57
N SER A 7 -6.34 24.31 -29.90
CA SER A 7 -4.97 24.26 -29.36
C SER A 7 -4.29 22.96 -29.77
N SER A 8 -3.17 23.13 -30.46
CA SER A 8 -2.31 22.11 -31.07
C SER A 8 -1.13 21.75 -30.15
N SER A 9 -0.81 20.45 -30.08
CA SER A 9 0.48 19.91 -29.63
C SER A 9 1.62 20.39 -30.55
N PRO A 10 2.88 20.49 -30.05
CA PRO A 10 3.84 19.46 -30.45
C PRO A 10 4.88 19.05 -29.39
N ASN A 11 5.12 17.73 -29.35
CA ASN A 11 6.39 17.00 -29.22
C ASN A 11 7.49 17.41 -28.21
N SER A 12 7.73 16.46 -27.29
CA SER A 12 9.01 15.83 -26.91
C SER A 12 10.28 16.29 -27.65
N LEU A 13 11.36 16.56 -26.90
CA LEU A 13 12.71 16.07 -27.20
C LEU A 13 13.67 16.20 -25.99
N LEU A 14 14.48 15.17 -25.86
CA LEU A 14 15.52 14.87 -24.87
C LEU A 14 16.73 15.83 -24.87
N LEU A 15 17.44 15.80 -23.73
CA LEU A 15 18.88 16.06 -23.54
C LEU A 15 19.38 17.48 -23.82
N GLN A 16 19.89 18.14 -22.77
CA GLN A 16 21.32 18.47 -22.65
C GLN A 16 21.62 19.26 -21.38
N ASN A 17 22.58 18.75 -20.61
CA ASN A 17 23.22 19.44 -19.50
C ASN A 17 24.42 20.23 -20.07
N PRO A 18 24.64 21.48 -19.66
CA PRO A 18 26.02 21.90 -19.41
C PRO A 18 26.16 22.68 -18.10
N ASN A 19 27.18 22.29 -17.33
CA ASN A 19 27.77 23.05 -16.23
C ASN A 19 27.98 24.54 -16.58
N LEU A 20 27.84 25.43 -15.59
CA LEU A 20 28.83 26.48 -15.28
C LEU A 20 28.47 27.25 -13.98
N GLN A 21 29.50 27.36 -13.12
CA GLN A 21 29.86 28.47 -12.23
C GLN A 21 29.36 28.53 -10.77
N HIS A 22 30.32 28.15 -9.91
CA HIS A 22 30.84 28.91 -8.76
C HIS A 22 29.86 29.56 -7.78
N ARG A 23 29.84 29.02 -6.56
CA ARG A 23 29.99 29.84 -5.34
C ARG A 23 30.85 29.13 -4.29
N ASN A 24 31.97 29.77 -3.97
CA ASN A 24 32.83 29.44 -2.84
C ASN A 24 32.15 29.87 -1.53
N HIS A 25 32.22 29.03 -0.50
CA HIS A 25 32.23 29.48 0.88
C HIS A 25 33.27 28.68 1.66
N ASP A 26 34.37 29.35 1.98
CA ASP A 26 35.43 28.90 2.87
C ASP A 26 34.91 28.72 4.29
N LEU A 27 35.13 27.53 4.86
CA LEU A 27 35.13 27.33 6.31
C LEU A 27 36.42 26.59 6.71
N LEU A 28 37.35 27.39 7.23
CA LEU A 28 38.62 27.03 7.84
C LEU A 28 38.42 26.20 9.12
N LEU A 29 38.91 24.97 9.15
CA LEU A 29 39.30 24.29 10.38
C LEU A 29 40.60 23.48 10.15
N LYS A 30 41.68 23.90 10.82
CA LYS A 30 43.00 23.25 10.82
C LYS A 30 43.04 22.10 11.84
N PRO A 31 43.73 20.99 11.54
CA PRO A 31 44.32 20.13 12.57
C PRO A 31 45.85 20.17 12.53
N THR A 32 46.43 20.41 13.71
CA THR A 32 47.86 20.51 14.02
C THR A 32 48.50 19.13 14.16
N THR A 33 49.62 18.92 13.48
CA THR A 33 50.50 17.75 13.55
C THR A 33 51.31 17.73 14.85
N LYS A 34 51.38 16.59 15.53
CA LYS A 34 52.52 16.24 16.42
C LYS A 34 52.89 14.77 16.21
N MET A 35 54.10 14.56 15.71
CA MET A 35 54.79 13.26 15.69
C MET A 35 55.37 12.96 17.07
N ALA A 36 55.25 11.71 17.51
CA ALA A 36 56.04 11.15 18.60
C ALA A 36 56.62 9.80 18.15
N SER A 37 57.94 9.67 18.26
CA SER A 37 58.75 8.52 17.89
C SER A 37 58.64 7.38 18.91
N PHE A 38 58.56 6.14 18.44
CA PHE A 38 58.68 4.93 19.27
C PHE A 38 59.93 4.13 18.88
N PRO A 39 60.61 3.47 19.85
CA PRO A 39 61.88 2.81 19.61
C PRO A 39 61.72 1.40 19.01
N ASN A 40 62.73 1.00 18.22
CA ASN A 40 62.88 -0.30 17.61
C ASN A 40 63.04 -1.42 18.66
N LEU A 41 62.16 -2.42 18.63
CA LEU A 41 62.42 -3.75 19.15
C LEU A 41 62.44 -4.76 18.01
N THR A 42 63.59 -5.40 17.85
CA THR A 42 63.85 -6.50 16.94
C THR A 42 63.22 -7.78 17.49
N ASN A 43 62.35 -8.43 16.71
CA ASN A 43 61.99 -9.82 16.94
C ASN A 43 61.84 -10.55 15.61
N LYS A 44 62.59 -11.65 15.47
CA LYS A 44 62.57 -12.55 14.31
C LYS A 44 61.19 -13.18 14.18
N VAL A 45 60.48 -12.91 13.08
CA VAL A 45 59.28 -13.67 12.70
C VAL A 45 59.66 -14.67 11.62
N LYS A 46 59.53 -15.95 11.93
CA LYS A 46 59.77 -17.08 11.01
C LYS A 46 58.58 -17.15 10.05
N ALA A 47 58.81 -17.07 8.75
CA ALA A 47 57.76 -17.22 7.75
C ALA A 47 57.26 -18.68 7.73
N PHE A 48 55.99 -18.90 8.09
CA PHE A 48 55.27 -20.15 7.82
C PHE A 48 54.32 -19.91 6.65
N SER A 49 54.47 -20.71 5.59
CA SER A 49 53.57 -20.70 4.45
C SER A 49 52.41 -21.67 4.73
N ILE A 50 51.20 -21.13 4.79
CA ILE A 50 49.96 -21.93 4.81
C ILE A 50 49.47 -22.00 3.36
N LYS A 51 49.40 -23.20 2.78
CA LYS A 51 48.74 -23.43 1.50
C LYS A 51 47.26 -23.73 1.75
N CYS A 52 46.39 -22.80 1.34
CA CYS A 52 44.95 -23.04 1.27
C CYS A 52 44.62 -23.78 -0.04
N SER A 53 43.92 -24.91 0.06
CA SER A 53 43.26 -25.57 -1.07
C SER A 53 41.83 -25.04 -1.15
N ALA A 54 41.50 -24.30 -2.22
CA ALA A 54 40.13 -23.90 -2.50
C ALA A 54 39.43 -25.04 -3.25
N THR A 55 38.36 -25.59 -2.65
CA THR A 55 37.42 -26.43 -3.37
C THR A 55 36.52 -25.52 -4.18
N ALA A 56 36.47 -25.70 -5.50
CA ALA A 56 35.61 -24.89 -6.37
C ALA A 56 34.14 -25.12 -6.00
N ALA A 57 33.44 -24.04 -5.65
CA ALA A 57 32.00 -24.09 -5.45
C ALA A 57 31.30 -24.43 -6.77
N THR A 58 30.40 -25.41 -6.73
CA THR A 58 29.44 -25.66 -7.80
C THR A 58 28.67 -24.36 -8.09
N PRO A 59 28.54 -23.92 -9.35
CA PRO A 59 27.76 -22.73 -9.63
C PRO A 59 26.29 -23.01 -9.28
N LEU A 60 25.79 -22.28 -8.28
CA LEU A 60 24.35 -22.10 -8.06
C LEU A 60 23.77 -21.59 -9.39
N SER A 61 22.72 -22.25 -9.89
CA SER A 61 22.08 -21.85 -11.14
C SER A 61 21.65 -20.40 -11.01
N GLN A 62 22.22 -19.53 -11.85
CA GLN A 62 21.96 -18.11 -11.86
C GLN A 62 20.45 -17.88 -12.04
N SER A 63 19.81 -17.27 -11.04
CA SER A 63 18.48 -16.67 -11.17
C SER A 63 18.61 -15.42 -12.05
N GLN A 64 18.64 -15.62 -13.36
CA GLN A 64 18.61 -14.54 -14.33
C GLN A 64 17.18 -13.98 -14.41
N ASP A 65 16.92 -12.89 -13.66
CA ASP A 65 15.92 -11.84 -13.97
C ASP A 65 15.73 -10.80 -12.85
N LEU A 66 16.41 -10.93 -11.69
CA LEU A 66 16.22 -10.00 -10.56
C LEU A 66 16.96 -8.65 -10.68
N GLU A 67 17.86 -8.47 -11.64
CA GLU A 67 18.79 -7.31 -11.60
C GLU A 67 18.23 -5.98 -12.17
N GLU A 68 17.14 -5.99 -12.94
CA GLU A 68 16.58 -4.74 -13.52
C GLU A 68 15.41 -4.14 -12.74
N ARG A 69 14.75 -4.92 -11.88
CA ARG A 69 13.51 -4.47 -11.22
C ARG A 69 13.80 -3.61 -9.99
N VAL A 70 13.38 -2.35 -10.05
CA VAL A 70 13.52 -1.42 -8.93
C VAL A 70 12.61 -1.79 -7.75
N PHE A 71 13.09 -1.54 -6.52
CA PHE A 71 12.25 -1.62 -5.32
C PHE A 71 11.30 -0.42 -5.28
N ASN A 72 10.00 -0.70 -5.42
CA ASN A 72 8.96 0.30 -5.34
C ASN A 72 8.27 0.25 -3.97
N PHE A 73 8.52 1.27 -3.13
CA PHE A 73 7.93 1.46 -1.80
C PHE A 73 6.70 2.39 -1.80
N ALA A 74 6.08 2.63 -2.96
CA ALA A 74 4.87 3.45 -3.04
C ALA A 74 3.74 2.89 -2.16
N ALA A 75 3.10 3.76 -1.39
CA ALA A 75 1.95 3.40 -0.55
C ALA A 75 0.66 3.12 -1.34
N GLY A 76 0.63 3.52 -2.62
CA GLY A 76 -0.53 3.35 -3.51
C GLY A 76 -0.36 4.12 -4.82
N PRO A 77 -0.56 3.49 -6.00
CA PRO A 77 -0.70 2.06 -6.22
C PRO A 77 0.53 1.26 -5.74
N ALA A 78 0.30 0.09 -5.15
CA ALA A 78 1.36 -0.75 -4.61
C ALA A 78 2.11 -1.54 -5.71
N THR A 79 3.29 -2.07 -5.37
CA THR A 79 4.04 -2.95 -6.27
C THR A 79 3.25 -4.24 -6.55
N LEU A 80 3.06 -4.58 -7.83
CA LEU A 80 2.39 -5.82 -8.25
C LEU A 80 3.40 -6.97 -8.37
N PRO A 81 3.05 -8.22 -8.02
CA PRO A 81 3.93 -9.37 -8.27
C PRO A 81 4.30 -9.50 -9.75
N GLU A 82 5.58 -9.80 -10.02
CA GLU A 82 6.10 -9.92 -11.40
C GLU A 82 5.33 -10.92 -12.25
N LYS A 83 5.02 -12.08 -11.67
CA LYS A 83 4.27 -13.14 -12.35
C LYS A 83 2.90 -12.66 -12.85
N VAL A 84 2.26 -11.73 -12.12
CA VAL A 84 0.97 -11.15 -12.52
C VAL A 84 1.15 -10.24 -13.74
N LEU A 85 2.18 -9.38 -13.72
CA LEU A 85 2.49 -8.47 -14.85
C LEU A 85 2.86 -9.25 -16.11
N LYS A 86 3.77 -10.23 -16.00
CA LYS A 86 4.20 -11.06 -17.12
C LYS A 86 3.03 -11.85 -17.72
N LYS A 87 2.15 -12.41 -16.88
CA LYS A 87 0.95 -13.12 -17.36
C LYS A 87 -0.03 -12.18 -18.07
N ALA A 88 -0.34 -11.03 -17.48
CA ALA A 88 -1.22 -10.05 -18.09
C ALA A 88 -0.67 -9.57 -19.45
N GLN A 89 0.64 -9.33 -19.54
CA GLN A 89 1.31 -8.96 -20.78
C GLN A 89 1.18 -10.05 -21.85
N SER A 90 1.46 -11.32 -21.51
CA SER A 90 1.42 -12.42 -22.49
C SER A 90 0.01 -12.72 -23.01
N GLU A 91 -1.02 -12.45 -22.21
CA GLU A 91 -2.42 -12.75 -22.54
C GLU A 91 -3.21 -11.52 -23.03
N LEU A 92 -2.59 -10.32 -23.04
CA LEU A 92 -3.31 -9.07 -23.28
C LEU A 92 -4.01 -9.03 -24.65
N TYR A 93 -3.34 -9.52 -25.69
CA TYR A 93 -3.84 -9.46 -27.06
C TYR A 93 -4.84 -10.59 -27.38
N ASN A 94 -4.58 -11.79 -26.87
CA ASN A 94 -5.41 -12.96 -27.10
C ASN A 94 -5.52 -13.75 -25.79
N TRP A 95 -6.55 -13.44 -25.01
CA TRP A 95 -6.75 -14.05 -23.71
C TRP A 95 -7.15 -15.52 -23.88
N HIS A 96 -6.32 -16.43 -23.35
CA HIS A 96 -6.56 -17.88 -23.37
C HIS A 96 -6.97 -18.46 -24.75
N GLY A 97 -6.47 -17.88 -25.84
CA GLY A 97 -6.81 -18.35 -27.20
C GLY A 97 -8.21 -17.96 -27.69
N SER A 98 -8.93 -17.09 -26.99
CA SER A 98 -10.27 -16.60 -27.38
C SER A 98 -10.30 -15.81 -28.70
N GLY A 99 -9.14 -15.34 -29.17
CA GLY A 99 -9.02 -14.46 -30.33
C GLY A 99 -9.28 -12.99 -30.03
N MET A 100 -9.43 -12.58 -28.75
CA MET A 100 -9.67 -11.19 -28.37
C MET A 100 -8.97 -10.80 -27.06
N SER A 101 -8.78 -9.49 -26.86
CA SER A 101 -8.29 -8.96 -25.59
C SER A 101 -9.36 -9.01 -24.51
N VAL A 102 -8.94 -9.20 -23.24
CA VAL A 102 -9.83 -9.04 -22.08
C VAL A 102 -10.51 -7.66 -22.04
N MET A 103 -9.85 -6.63 -22.58
CA MET A 103 -10.38 -5.26 -22.61
C MET A 103 -11.52 -5.08 -23.63
N GLU A 104 -11.69 -6.01 -24.57
CA GLU A 104 -12.69 -5.97 -25.63
C GLU A 104 -13.87 -6.91 -25.33
N MET A 105 -13.77 -7.75 -24.30
CA MET A 105 -14.79 -8.71 -23.94
C MET A 105 -16.06 -8.03 -23.45
N SER A 106 -17.21 -8.56 -23.90
CA SER A 106 -18.49 -8.23 -23.27
C SER A 106 -18.50 -8.73 -21.83
N HIS A 107 -18.90 -7.87 -20.88
CA HIS A 107 -19.09 -8.25 -19.47
C HIS A 107 -20.17 -9.32 -19.24
N ARG A 108 -20.99 -9.61 -20.27
CA ARG A 108 -22.00 -10.67 -20.27
C ARG A 108 -21.56 -11.90 -21.07
N GLY A 109 -20.43 -11.83 -21.75
CA GLY A 109 -19.85 -12.93 -22.52
C GLY A 109 -19.34 -14.04 -21.60
N LYS A 110 -19.28 -15.28 -22.12
CA LYS A 110 -18.88 -16.46 -21.34
C LYS A 110 -17.46 -16.32 -20.81
N GLU A 111 -16.58 -15.74 -21.61
CA GLU A 111 -15.18 -15.48 -21.29
C GLU A 111 -15.06 -14.57 -20.06
N PHE A 112 -15.69 -13.39 -20.08
CA PHE A 112 -15.65 -12.47 -18.93
C PHE A 112 -16.35 -13.02 -17.70
N LEU A 113 -17.50 -13.71 -17.87
CA LEU A 113 -18.19 -14.36 -16.76
C LEU A 113 -17.28 -15.37 -16.05
N SER A 114 -16.47 -16.12 -16.79
CA SER A 114 -15.48 -17.03 -16.19
C SER A 114 -14.41 -16.29 -15.37
N ILE A 115 -14.00 -15.09 -15.81
CA ILE A 115 -13.01 -14.26 -15.10
C ILE A 115 -13.59 -13.78 -13.77
N ILE A 116 -14.78 -13.18 -13.78
CA ILE A 116 -15.37 -12.60 -12.57
C ILE A 116 -15.77 -13.67 -11.55
N GLN A 117 -16.29 -14.82 -12.01
CA GLN A 117 -16.61 -15.96 -11.15
C GLN A 117 -15.36 -16.55 -10.52
N LYS A 118 -14.27 -16.69 -11.29
CA LYS A 118 -12.99 -17.13 -10.75
C LYS A 118 -12.44 -16.13 -9.74
N ALA A 119 -12.49 -14.83 -10.03
CA ALA A 119 -12.02 -13.79 -9.12
C ALA A 119 -12.80 -13.79 -7.80
N GLU A 120 -14.13 -13.97 -7.85
CA GLU A 120 -14.95 -14.14 -6.65
C GLU A 120 -14.57 -15.41 -5.88
N GLY A 121 -14.51 -16.55 -6.55
CA GLY A 121 -14.17 -17.84 -5.93
C GLY A 121 -12.77 -17.84 -5.30
N ASP A 122 -11.78 -17.28 -5.98
CA ASP A 122 -10.41 -17.12 -5.46
C ASP A 122 -10.40 -16.23 -4.21
N LEU A 123 -11.15 -15.11 -4.20
CA LEU A 123 -11.23 -14.21 -3.05
C LEU A 123 -11.92 -14.86 -1.86
N ARG A 124 -13.03 -15.57 -2.11
CA ARG A 124 -13.74 -16.35 -1.07
C ARG A 124 -12.84 -17.40 -0.45
N ALA A 125 -12.10 -18.15 -1.27
CA ALA A 125 -11.16 -19.16 -0.78
C ALA A 125 -9.99 -18.53 0.01
N LEU A 126 -9.44 -17.42 -0.48
CA LEU A 126 -8.28 -16.75 0.15
C LEU A 126 -8.62 -16.19 1.54
N LEU A 127 -9.79 -15.58 1.69
CA LEU A 127 -10.21 -14.92 2.93
C LEU A 127 -11.19 -15.77 3.76
N ASN A 128 -11.47 -17.00 3.33
CA ASN A 128 -12.44 -17.90 3.96
C ASN A 128 -13.82 -17.23 4.15
N ILE A 129 -14.33 -16.59 3.09
CA ILE A 129 -15.63 -15.88 3.12
C ILE A 129 -16.76 -16.90 3.00
N SER A 130 -17.68 -16.92 3.95
CA SER A 130 -18.84 -17.82 3.93
C SER A 130 -19.90 -17.41 2.88
N GLU A 131 -20.82 -18.33 2.60
CA GLU A 131 -21.95 -18.09 1.68
C GLU A 131 -22.94 -17.03 2.19
N ASP A 132 -22.93 -16.74 3.49
CA ASP A 132 -23.78 -15.70 4.10
C ASP A 132 -23.31 -14.27 3.80
N TYR A 133 -22.15 -14.12 3.14
CA TYR A 133 -21.60 -12.84 2.72
C TYR A 133 -21.62 -12.69 1.19
N ALA A 134 -22.02 -11.50 0.73
CA ALA A 134 -21.93 -11.10 -0.67
C ALA A 134 -20.54 -10.52 -0.99
N VAL A 135 -20.02 -10.81 -2.18
CA VAL A 135 -18.78 -10.22 -2.73
C VAL A 135 -19.14 -9.25 -3.86
N LEU A 136 -18.64 -8.02 -3.79
CA LEU A 136 -18.94 -6.96 -4.75
C LEU A 136 -17.65 -6.38 -5.36
N PHE A 137 -17.59 -6.28 -6.68
CA PHE A 137 -16.51 -5.60 -7.42
C PHE A 137 -17.01 -4.23 -7.92
N LEU A 138 -16.63 -3.16 -7.21
CA LEU A 138 -17.20 -1.82 -7.41
C LEU A 138 -16.16 -0.79 -7.88
N GLN A 139 -16.62 0.20 -8.63
CA GLN A 139 -15.84 1.39 -9.00
C GLN A 139 -15.95 2.49 -7.93
N GLY A 140 -15.21 3.59 -8.10
CA GLY A 140 -15.23 4.76 -7.19
C GLY A 140 -14.26 4.68 -6.00
N GLY A 141 -13.72 3.49 -5.72
CA GLY A 141 -12.75 3.28 -4.65
C GLY A 141 -13.35 3.47 -3.24
N ALA A 142 -12.49 3.42 -2.22
CA ALA A 142 -12.92 3.46 -0.82
C ALA A 142 -13.67 4.75 -0.45
N THR A 143 -13.29 5.90 -1.04
CA THR A 143 -13.96 7.18 -0.79
C THR A 143 -15.44 7.15 -1.16
N THR A 144 -15.81 6.52 -2.28
CA THR A 144 -17.23 6.33 -2.64
C THR A 144 -17.94 5.45 -1.62
N GLN A 145 -17.27 4.44 -1.07
CA GLN A 145 -17.87 3.55 -0.08
C GLN A 145 -18.14 4.24 1.27
N PHE A 146 -17.37 5.27 1.64
CA PHE A 146 -17.66 6.08 2.83
C PHE A 146 -19.05 6.73 2.78
N ALA A 147 -19.56 7.06 1.59
CA ALA A 147 -20.93 7.53 1.40
C ALA A 147 -21.91 6.37 1.16
N ALA A 148 -21.51 5.36 0.39
CA ALA A 148 -22.39 4.25 0.00
C ALA A 148 -22.87 3.44 1.21
N ILE A 149 -22.00 3.18 2.19
CA ILE A 149 -22.34 2.42 3.39
C ILE A 149 -23.53 3.05 4.13
N PRO A 150 -23.45 4.31 4.64
CA PRO A 150 -24.57 4.89 5.38
C PRO A 150 -25.82 5.06 4.51
N LEU A 151 -25.69 5.33 3.20
CA LEU A 151 -26.85 5.45 2.30
C LEU A 151 -27.65 4.15 2.12
N ASN A 152 -27.03 2.98 2.37
CA ASN A 152 -27.69 1.69 2.16
C ASN A 152 -28.20 1.05 3.45
N ILE A 153 -27.53 1.24 4.58
CA ILE A 153 -27.79 0.43 5.79
C ILE A 153 -28.27 1.23 7.00
N VAL A 154 -28.35 2.56 6.92
CA VAL A 154 -28.88 3.40 8.01
C VAL A 154 -29.79 4.51 7.50
N LYS A 155 -30.59 5.08 8.39
CA LYS A 155 -31.39 6.28 8.14
C LYS A 155 -30.65 7.54 8.59
N PRO A 156 -31.00 8.73 8.09
CA PRO A 156 -30.38 10.00 8.50
C PRO A 156 -30.39 10.23 10.03
N GLU A 157 -31.40 9.73 10.73
CA GLU A 157 -31.55 9.84 12.18
C GLU A 157 -30.77 8.79 13.00
N ASP A 158 -30.30 7.72 12.36
CA ASP A 158 -29.63 6.62 13.03
C ASP A 158 -28.23 7.03 13.53
N SER A 159 -27.86 6.52 14.70
CA SER A 159 -26.52 6.66 15.24
C SER A 159 -25.59 5.57 14.71
N VAL A 160 -24.34 5.92 14.47
CA VAL A 160 -23.28 5.00 14.04
C VAL A 160 -21.97 5.37 14.75
N ASP A 161 -21.18 4.40 15.14
CA ASP A 161 -19.97 4.65 15.94
C ASP A 161 -18.71 4.59 15.06
N TYR A 162 -17.77 5.48 15.34
CA TYR A 162 -16.49 5.58 14.65
C TYR A 162 -15.33 5.57 15.65
N VAL A 163 -14.32 4.75 15.37
CA VAL A 163 -13.00 4.82 16.02
C VAL A 163 -12.01 5.43 15.02
N VAL A 164 -11.53 6.63 15.33
CA VAL A 164 -10.67 7.41 14.43
C VAL A 164 -9.21 7.30 14.84
N THR A 165 -8.51 6.35 14.21
CA THR A 165 -7.08 6.10 14.39
C THR A 165 -6.17 6.84 13.42
N GLY A 166 -6.72 7.56 12.44
CA GLY A 166 -5.92 8.34 11.48
C GLY A 166 -6.75 9.13 10.46
N SER A 167 -6.13 9.44 9.33
CA SER A 167 -6.69 10.32 8.29
C SER A 167 -7.82 9.66 7.50
N TRP A 168 -7.77 8.34 7.28
CA TRP A 168 -8.83 7.65 6.53
C TRP A 168 -10.09 7.51 7.36
N GLY A 169 -9.96 7.20 8.66
CA GLY A 169 -11.06 7.23 9.62
C GLY A 169 -11.70 8.62 9.75
N ASP A 170 -10.90 9.70 9.80
CA ASP A 170 -11.40 11.08 9.85
C ASP A 170 -12.19 11.45 8.58
N LYS A 171 -11.73 11.00 7.39
CA LYS A 171 -12.45 11.18 6.12
C LYS A 171 -13.76 10.38 6.08
N ALA A 172 -13.75 9.12 6.50
CA ALA A 172 -14.94 8.28 6.55
C ALA A 172 -16.01 8.88 7.49
N PHE A 173 -15.59 9.31 8.68
CA PHE A 173 -16.47 9.98 9.64
C PHE A 173 -17.10 11.26 9.07
N LYS A 174 -16.29 12.14 8.44
CA LYS A 174 -16.77 13.37 7.80
C LYS A 174 -17.80 13.09 6.70
N GLU A 175 -17.60 12.04 5.91
CA GLU A 175 -18.54 11.68 4.86
C GLU A 175 -19.87 11.19 5.44
N ALA A 176 -19.83 10.35 6.47
CA ALA A 176 -21.01 9.79 7.11
C ALA A 176 -21.92 10.85 7.77
N GLN A 177 -21.38 12.01 8.17
CA GLN A 177 -22.15 13.13 8.73
C GLN A 177 -23.21 13.66 7.77
N LYS A 178 -23.07 13.44 6.46
CA LYS A 178 -24.03 13.87 5.46
C LYS A 178 -25.28 12.98 5.41
N TYR A 179 -25.19 11.77 5.94
CA TYR A 179 -26.16 10.69 5.69
C TYR A 179 -26.66 9.98 6.96
N SER A 180 -26.11 10.30 8.13
CA SER A 180 -26.42 9.67 9.42
C SER A 180 -26.05 10.60 10.59
N LYS A 181 -26.21 10.14 11.84
CA LYS A 181 -25.71 10.82 13.05
C LYS A 181 -24.48 10.09 13.62
N PRO A 182 -23.30 10.18 12.97
CA PRO A 182 -22.14 9.46 13.44
C PRO A 182 -21.59 10.05 14.74
N LYS A 183 -21.06 9.19 15.61
CA LYS A 183 -20.38 9.54 16.85
C LYS A 183 -18.96 9.01 16.84
N VAL A 184 -18.02 9.85 17.22
CA VAL A 184 -16.63 9.44 17.45
C VAL A 184 -16.53 8.94 18.88
N ILE A 185 -16.54 7.62 19.07
CA ILE A 185 -16.40 7.01 20.40
C ILE A 185 -14.94 7.04 20.88
N TRP A 186 -13.99 7.18 19.96
CA TRP A 186 -12.59 7.46 20.27
C TRP A 186 -11.86 8.10 19.10
N SER A 187 -10.91 9.01 19.38
CA SER A 187 -10.01 9.58 18.38
C SER A 187 -8.59 9.74 18.89
N GLY A 188 -7.62 9.28 18.09
CA GLY A 188 -6.19 9.46 18.36
C GLY A 188 -5.66 10.84 17.96
N LYS A 189 -6.51 11.75 17.49
CA LYS A 189 -6.10 13.02 16.86
C LYS A 189 -5.32 13.94 17.80
N SER A 190 -5.73 14.03 19.06
CA SER A 190 -5.02 14.80 20.11
C SER A 190 -3.61 14.27 20.36
N GLU A 191 -3.38 12.99 20.08
CA GLU A 191 -2.13 12.26 20.30
C GLU A 191 -1.38 11.99 19.00
N LYS A 192 -1.73 12.73 17.93
CA LYS A 192 -1.12 12.62 16.59
C LYS A 192 -1.17 11.21 16.00
N TYR A 193 -2.22 10.44 16.33
CA TYR A 193 -2.46 9.10 15.79
C TYR A 193 -1.29 8.14 16.05
N THR A 194 -0.84 8.04 17.30
CA THR A 194 0.32 7.21 17.69
C THR A 194 -0.07 5.93 18.44
N LYS A 195 -1.37 5.72 18.70
CA LYS A 195 -1.88 4.56 19.43
C LYS A 195 -3.27 4.14 18.97
N ILE A 196 -3.68 2.96 19.40
CA ILE A 196 -5.03 2.41 19.26
C ILE A 196 -5.59 2.20 20.68
N PRO A 197 -6.86 2.51 20.95
CA PRO A 197 -7.46 2.28 22.27
C PRO A 197 -7.66 0.78 22.53
N SER A 198 -7.72 0.40 23.81
CA SER A 198 -8.34 -0.87 24.18
C SER A 198 -9.84 -0.77 23.95
N PHE A 199 -10.41 -1.65 23.13
CA PHE A 199 -11.80 -1.57 22.72
C PHE A 199 -12.79 -1.80 23.89
N ASP A 200 -12.44 -2.67 24.83
CA ASP A 200 -13.26 -2.98 26.02
C ASP A 200 -13.57 -1.72 26.85
N SER A 201 -12.61 -0.80 26.89
CA SER A 201 -12.70 0.46 27.63
C SER A 201 -13.55 1.53 26.94
N LEU A 202 -13.96 1.33 25.69
CA LEU A 202 -14.75 2.30 24.95
C LEU A 202 -16.24 2.19 25.33
N GLU A 203 -16.83 3.35 25.61
CA GLU A 203 -18.28 3.51 25.70
C GLU A 203 -18.86 3.51 24.27
N GLN A 204 -19.67 2.50 23.97
CA GLN A 204 -20.34 2.35 22.68
C GLN A 204 -21.76 2.92 22.76
N THR A 205 -22.26 3.47 21.66
CA THR A 205 -23.63 3.99 21.61
C THR A 205 -24.61 2.80 21.60
N PRO A 206 -25.55 2.70 22.58
CA PRO A 206 -26.45 1.55 22.69
C PRO A 206 -27.27 1.25 21.43
N ASP A 207 -27.63 2.28 20.66
CA ASP A 207 -28.42 2.16 19.42
C ASP A 207 -27.62 2.35 18.13
N SER A 208 -26.29 2.21 18.21
CA SER A 208 -25.43 2.24 17.03
C SER A 208 -25.83 1.15 16.03
N LYS A 209 -25.91 1.51 14.74
CA LYS A 209 -26.21 0.55 13.66
C LYS A 209 -24.98 -0.20 13.16
N TYR A 210 -23.81 0.43 13.25
CA TYR A 210 -22.54 -0.20 12.94
C TYR A 210 -21.39 0.51 13.66
N LEU A 211 -20.27 -0.21 13.78
CA LEU A 211 -18.98 0.34 14.17
C LEU A 211 -18.10 0.43 12.92
N HIS A 212 -17.57 1.62 12.64
CA HIS A 212 -16.59 1.82 11.59
C HIS A 212 -15.19 1.98 12.18
N ILE A 213 -14.27 1.16 11.67
CA ILE A 213 -12.83 1.24 11.94
C ILE A 213 -12.05 1.36 10.64
N CYS A 214 -10.86 1.94 10.69
CA CYS A 214 -9.85 1.78 9.64
C CYS A 214 -8.83 0.75 10.12
N ALA A 215 -8.84 -0.45 9.53
CA ALA A 215 -7.98 -1.56 9.97
C ALA A 215 -6.49 -1.19 9.94
N ASN A 216 -6.06 -0.46 8.90
CA ASN A 216 -4.70 0.05 8.75
C ASN A 216 -4.69 1.48 8.20
N GLU A 217 -4.17 2.42 8.98
CA GLU A 217 -4.01 3.82 8.62
C GLU A 217 -2.66 4.05 7.94
N THR A 218 -2.65 4.02 6.60
CA THR A 218 -1.42 4.05 5.80
C THR A 218 -0.57 5.32 5.96
N ILE A 219 -1.17 6.45 6.33
CA ILE A 219 -0.46 7.72 6.52
C ILE A 219 0.30 7.74 7.85
N HIS A 220 -0.27 7.14 8.90
CA HIS A 220 0.29 7.19 10.25
C HIS A 220 1.00 5.89 10.66
N GLY A 221 0.85 4.82 9.89
CA GLY A 221 1.46 3.52 10.20
C GLY A 221 0.83 2.87 11.44
N VAL A 222 -0.48 3.02 11.61
CA VAL A 222 -1.24 2.48 12.76
C VAL A 222 -2.17 1.38 12.28
N GLU A 223 -2.09 0.20 12.88
CA GLU A 223 -2.81 -1.00 12.47
C GLU A 223 -3.42 -1.72 13.67
N PHE A 224 -4.69 -2.10 13.54
CA PHE A 224 -5.36 -2.99 14.49
C PHE A 224 -4.77 -4.40 14.37
N LYS A 225 -4.19 -4.90 15.46
CA LYS A 225 -3.68 -6.28 15.53
C LYS A 225 -4.79 -7.29 15.79
N ASP A 226 -5.78 -6.86 16.56
CA ASP A 226 -7.02 -7.58 16.81
C ASP A 226 -8.20 -6.68 16.43
N TYR A 227 -9.25 -7.29 15.91
CA TYR A 227 -10.46 -6.56 15.53
C TYR A 227 -11.40 -6.42 16.74
N PRO A 228 -12.05 -5.24 16.90
CA PRO A 228 -12.98 -5.02 17.99
C PRO A 228 -14.25 -5.87 17.81
N ASP A 229 -14.74 -6.44 18.90
CA ASP A 229 -16.04 -7.10 18.96
C ASP A 229 -17.09 -6.18 19.61
N PRO A 230 -18.02 -5.57 18.84
CA PRO A 230 -18.99 -4.62 19.36
C PRO A 230 -19.89 -5.24 20.44
N LYS A 231 -20.05 -4.54 21.58
CA LYS A 231 -20.78 -5.04 22.77
C LYS A 231 -22.24 -5.42 22.48
N LYS A 232 -22.85 -4.84 21.44
CA LYS A 232 -24.23 -5.12 21.03
C LYS A 232 -24.36 -6.36 20.14
N TRP A 233 -23.25 -6.80 19.54
CA TRP A 233 -23.24 -7.84 18.53
C TRP A 233 -22.75 -9.20 19.07
N ASP A 234 -22.80 -9.37 20.39
CA ASP A 234 -22.74 -10.66 21.06
C ASP A 234 -23.99 -11.47 20.65
N LEU A 235 -23.98 -11.93 19.41
CA LEU A 235 -24.91 -12.88 18.82
C LEU A 235 -24.62 -14.20 19.52
N GLY A 236 -25.19 -14.36 20.73
CA GLY A 236 -24.90 -15.44 21.66
C GLY A 236 -24.45 -16.72 20.97
N SER A 237 -23.19 -17.09 21.25
CA SER A 237 -22.62 -18.41 20.99
C SER A 237 -23.54 -19.53 21.47
#